data_AF-A0A2W0BGQ9-F1
#
_entry.id   AF-A0A2W0BGQ9-F1
#
_cell.length_a   1.000
_cell.length_b   1.000
_cell.length_c   1.000
_cell.angle_alpha   90.00
_cell.angle_beta   90.00
_cell.angle_gamma   90.00
#
_symmetry.space_group_name_H-M   'P 1'
#
loop_
_entity.id
_entity.type
_entity.pdbx_description
1 polymer ?
#
loop_
_entity_poly.entity_id
_entity_poly.type
_entity_poly.pdbx_seq_one_letter_code
_entity_poly.pdbx_strand_id
1 'polypeptide(L)'
;MPVLSLQSIFIWAAAPILQSLCIFALYRRNLLNQFRFFASFLAFQVIKNGVLFLCYHYSSPQSWTYYASYWVGTAMADMFKIAVLYEIFCAAFKPFAGLQDLAKVVFKWAAASILFVGFLVFVTTPASQPIKFNWLIVGIYDFEKIVRLMECALLLFLFMGSQHLGMSRKNRVFGFALGFGIDAFFQLIVYSAAATSHVSKLHMWGQLPPVVYFVSLLVWVAYLVQPEPARESLHIPVTSPLLRWNEVALAMGHSGGRVALNMPAEPFMPSVERMVEQVMQKEMLVERRQQRVV
;
A
#
# COMPACT_ATOMS: atom_id res chain seq x y z
N MET A 1 -0.03 39.01 16.62
CA MET A 1 0.45 37.62 16.81
C MET A 1 -0.77 36.74 17.01
N PRO A 2 -1.03 35.70 16.19
CA PRO A 2 -2.11 34.78 16.49
C PRO A 2 -1.76 34.07 17.80
N VAL A 3 -2.58 34.26 18.83
CA VAL A 3 -2.41 33.55 20.11
C VAL A 3 -2.67 32.08 19.81
N LEU A 4 -1.62 31.27 19.76
CA LEU A 4 -1.74 29.82 19.62
C LEU A 4 -2.50 29.30 20.84
N SER A 5 -3.72 28.83 20.64
CA SER A 5 -4.47 28.17 21.71
C SER A 5 -3.68 26.93 22.17
N LEU A 6 -3.78 26.57 23.45
CA LEU A 6 -3.14 25.35 23.99
C LEU A 6 -3.50 24.11 23.15
N GLN A 7 -4.74 24.03 22.69
CA GLN A 7 -5.21 22.98 21.79
C GLN A 7 -4.41 22.91 20.49
N SER A 8 -4.08 24.06 19.90
CA SER A 8 -3.28 24.12 18.67
C SER A 8 -1.87 23.60 18.93
N ILE A 9 -1.23 24.04 20.01
CA ILE A 9 0.14 23.62 20.36
C ILE A 9 0.20 22.09 20.56
N PHE A 10 -0.78 21.52 21.25
CA PHE A 10 -0.89 20.07 21.42
C PHE A 10 -1.00 19.34 20.08
N ILE A 11 -1.84 19.83 19.16
CA ILE A 11 -2.00 19.21 17.83
C ILE A 11 -0.71 19.31 17.01
N TRP A 12 -0.04 20.48 17.03
CA TRP A 12 1.21 20.71 16.30
C TRP A 12 2.37 19.87 16.84
N ALA A 13 2.42 19.60 18.14
CA ALA A 13 3.50 18.82 18.76
C ALA A 13 3.23 17.31 18.76
N ALA A 14 1.98 16.87 18.95
CA ALA A 14 1.69 15.46 19.17
C ALA A 14 1.94 14.59 17.93
N ALA A 15 1.60 15.08 16.74
CA ALA A 15 1.83 14.37 15.48
C ALA A 15 3.33 14.13 15.19
N PRO A 16 4.23 15.13 15.20
CA PRO A 16 5.65 14.91 14.95
C PRO A 16 6.34 14.08 16.03
N ILE A 17 5.89 14.15 17.29
CA ILE A 17 6.40 13.28 18.36
C ILE A 17 6.09 11.81 18.05
N LEU A 18 4.85 11.48 17.68
CA LEU A 18 4.48 10.11 17.31
C LEU A 18 5.17 9.65 16.01
N GLN A 19 5.32 10.52 15.02
CA GLN A 19 6.09 10.21 13.81
C GLN A 19 7.55 9.86 14.14
N SER A 20 8.17 10.65 15.02
CA SER A 20 9.54 10.41 15.49
C SER A 20 9.63 9.11 16.29
N LEU A 21 8.62 8.81 17.10
CA LEU A 21 8.51 7.53 17.81
C LEU A 21 8.43 6.35 16.84
N CYS A 22 7.64 6.46 15.76
CA CYS A 22 7.58 5.44 14.70
C CYS A 22 8.95 5.23 14.03
N ILE A 23 9.65 6.32 13.67
CA ILE A 23 10.99 6.25 13.06
C ILE A 23 11.98 5.60 14.04
N PHE A 24 11.93 6.00 15.32
CA PHE A 24 12.77 5.42 16.36
C PHE A 24 12.48 3.93 16.57
N ALA A 25 11.21 3.52 16.55
CA ALA A 25 10.82 2.12 16.65
C ALA A 25 11.30 1.30 15.43
N LEU A 26 11.24 1.86 14.22
CA LEU A 26 11.80 1.23 13.02
C LEU A 26 13.32 1.08 13.11
N TYR A 27 14.02 2.11 13.60
CA TYR A 27 15.47 2.09 13.81
C TYR A 27 15.87 1.02 14.84
N ARG A 28 15.23 1.02 16.02
CA ARG A 28 15.48 0.04 17.10
C ARG A 28 15.29 -1.41 16.66
N ARG A 29 14.43 -1.66 15.66
CA ARG A 29 14.11 -3.00 15.16
C ARG A 29 14.83 -3.35 13.85
N ASN A 30 15.74 -2.51 13.37
CA ASN A 30 16.45 -2.67 12.09
C ASN A 30 15.52 -2.84 10.87
N LEU A 31 14.32 -2.26 10.94
CA LEU A 31 13.29 -2.36 9.89
C LEU A 31 13.38 -1.25 8.84
N LEU A 32 14.28 -0.29 9.01
CA LEU A 32 14.44 0.85 8.08
C LEU A 32 14.75 0.39 6.65
N ASN A 33 15.56 -0.66 6.49
CA ASN A 33 15.89 -1.20 5.16
C ASN A 33 14.77 -2.06 4.57
N GLN A 34 13.89 -2.59 5.40
CA GLN A 34 12.73 -3.38 4.95
C GLN A 34 11.56 -2.49 4.53
N PHE A 35 11.37 -1.35 5.21
CA PHE A 35 10.29 -0.39 4.98
C PHE A 35 10.86 1.00 4.70
N ARG A 36 11.63 1.12 3.62
CA ARG A 36 12.40 2.33 3.26
C ARG A 36 11.48 3.47 2.86
N PHE A 37 10.43 3.18 2.10
CA PHE A 37 9.49 4.21 1.67
C PHE A 37 8.66 4.70 2.84
N PHE A 38 8.23 3.80 3.73
CA PHE A 38 7.50 4.19 4.94
C PHE A 38 8.33 5.08 5.87
N ALA A 39 9.59 4.72 6.11
CA ALA A 39 10.51 5.55 6.89
C ALA A 39 10.73 6.93 6.25
N SER A 40 10.88 6.98 4.91
CA SER A 40 11.06 8.23 4.17
C SER A 40 9.81 9.11 4.22
N PHE A 41 8.62 8.51 4.12
CA PHE A 41 7.34 9.21 4.30
C PHE A 41 7.22 9.85 5.68
N LEU A 42 7.55 9.11 6.74
CA LEU A 42 7.50 9.64 8.11
C LEU A 42 8.50 10.78 8.31
N ALA A 43 9.74 10.64 7.81
CA ALA A 43 10.76 11.69 7.89
C ALA A 43 10.31 12.95 7.14
N PHE A 44 9.77 12.79 5.92
CA PHE A 44 9.22 13.89 5.14
C PHE A 44 8.09 14.60 5.89
N GLN A 45 7.19 13.85 6.55
CA GLN A 45 6.11 14.45 7.32
C GLN A 45 6.58 15.25 8.53
N VAL A 46 7.63 14.81 9.23
CA VAL A 46 8.24 15.58 10.32
C VAL A 46 8.79 16.90 9.79
N ILE A 47 9.52 16.86 8.66
CA ILE A 47 10.08 18.05 8.01
C ILE A 47 8.96 18.98 7.54
N LYS A 48 7.94 18.45 6.87
CA LYS A 48 6.78 19.21 6.39
C LYS A 48 6.07 19.94 7.53
N ASN A 49 5.86 19.26 8.66
CA ASN A 49 5.27 19.87 9.86
C ASN A 49 6.14 21.01 10.42
N GLY A 50 7.47 20.82 10.47
CA GLY A 50 8.41 21.88 10.87
C GLY A 50 8.37 23.10 9.95
N VAL A 51 8.38 22.88 8.63
CA VAL A 51 8.27 23.96 7.63
C VAL A 51 6.94 24.70 7.76
N LEU A 52 5.82 23.96 7.87
CA LEU A 52 4.49 24.56 8.05
C LEU A 52 4.39 25.38 9.34
N PHE A 53 4.99 24.91 10.43
CA PHE A 53 5.04 25.65 11.69
C PHE A 53 5.84 26.95 11.56
N LEU A 54 7.01 26.91 10.91
CA LEU A 54 7.81 28.11 10.64
C LEU A 54 7.05 29.09 9.73
N CYS A 55 6.42 28.60 8.67
CA CYS A 55 5.60 29.43 7.79
C CYS A 55 4.41 30.04 8.53
N TYR A 56 3.77 29.33 9.45
CA TYR A 56 2.68 29.86 10.28
C TYR A 56 3.17 30.92 11.27
N HIS A 57 4.39 30.77 11.80
CA HIS A 57 4.96 31.69 12.78
C HIS A 57 5.46 33.00 12.13
N TYR A 58 6.16 32.90 11.00
CA TYR A 58 6.77 34.05 10.32
C TYR A 58 5.86 34.70 9.27
N SER A 59 4.92 33.95 8.71
CA SER A 59 3.95 34.45 7.72
C SER A 59 2.52 34.30 8.24
N SER A 60 1.64 35.25 7.89
CA SER A 60 0.21 35.13 8.21
C SER A 60 -0.40 33.85 7.59
N PRO A 61 -1.38 33.18 8.22
CA PRO A 61 -2.09 32.05 7.63
C PRO A 61 -2.75 32.35 6.28
N GLN A 62 -3.07 33.62 6.00
CA GLN A 62 -3.59 34.06 4.70
C GLN A 62 -2.50 34.33 3.66
N SER A 63 -1.23 34.14 3.99
CA SER A 63 -0.12 34.37 3.06
C SER A 63 -0.09 33.32 1.95
N TRP A 64 0.21 33.76 0.73
CA TRP A 64 0.44 32.86 -0.41
C TRP A 64 1.56 31.85 -0.10
N THR A 65 2.57 32.23 0.69
CA THR A 65 3.67 31.35 1.08
C THR A 65 3.20 30.16 1.92
N TYR A 66 2.28 30.37 2.88
CA TYR A 66 1.72 29.28 3.68
C TYR A 66 0.85 28.37 2.81
N TYR A 67 0.00 28.97 1.99
CA TYR A 67 -0.88 28.23 1.07
C TYR A 67 -0.10 27.36 0.08
N ALA A 68 0.92 27.92 -0.58
CA ALA A 68 1.76 27.19 -1.51
C ALA A 68 2.55 26.07 -0.81
N SER A 69 3.14 26.35 0.36
CA SER A 69 3.90 25.35 1.12
C SER A 69 3.03 24.20 1.59
N TYR A 70 1.79 24.49 2.01
CA TYR A 70 0.81 23.48 2.39
C TYR A 70 0.48 22.55 1.22
N TRP A 71 0.09 23.09 0.07
CA TRP A 71 -0.34 22.27 -1.07
C TRP A 71 0.81 21.51 -1.73
N VAL A 72 1.97 22.14 -1.92
CA VAL A 72 3.16 21.46 -2.44
C VAL A 72 3.59 20.35 -1.47
N GLY A 73 3.60 20.64 -0.17
CA GLY A 73 3.91 19.65 0.85
C GLY A 73 2.93 18.48 0.87
N THR A 74 1.63 18.72 0.67
CA THR A 74 0.61 17.67 0.58
C THR A 74 0.81 16.81 -0.67
N ALA A 75 1.02 17.42 -1.84
CA ALA A 75 1.29 16.68 -3.08
C ALA A 75 2.53 15.79 -2.97
N MET A 76 3.62 16.31 -2.38
CA MET A 76 4.81 15.50 -2.11
C MET A 76 4.53 14.37 -1.11
N ALA A 77 3.76 14.64 -0.05
CA ALA A 77 3.39 13.61 0.93
C ALA A 77 2.57 12.48 0.28
N ASP A 78 1.73 12.80 -0.70
CA ASP A 78 0.97 11.82 -1.46
C ASP A 78 1.84 10.98 -2.40
N MET A 79 2.84 11.58 -3.03
CA MET A 79 3.84 10.82 -3.78
C MET A 79 4.57 9.79 -2.89
N PHE A 80 4.94 10.21 -1.68
CA PHE A 80 5.50 9.28 -0.69
C PHE A 80 4.49 8.20 -0.30
N LYS A 81 3.21 8.54 -0.08
CA LYS A 81 2.17 7.54 0.24
C LYS A 81 1.97 6.52 -0.87
N ILE A 82 1.95 6.94 -2.14
CA ILE A 82 1.87 6.01 -3.28
C ILE A 82 3.08 5.05 -3.27
N ALA A 83 4.29 5.55 -3.00
CA ALA A 83 5.49 4.72 -2.88
C ALA A 83 5.40 3.75 -1.69
N VAL A 84 4.84 4.17 -0.56
CA VAL A 84 4.57 3.29 0.59
C VAL A 84 3.52 2.24 0.26
N LEU A 85 2.45 2.59 -0.45
CA LEU A 85 1.44 1.63 -0.90
C LEU A 85 2.04 0.59 -1.84
N TYR A 86 2.92 1.00 -2.75
CA TYR A 86 3.68 0.08 -3.59
C TYR A 86 4.53 -0.88 -2.75
N GLU A 87 5.23 -0.38 -1.73
CA GLU A 87 6.02 -1.17 -0.80
C GLU A 87 5.16 -2.19 -0.03
N ILE A 88 4.02 -1.76 0.52
CA ILE A 88 3.05 -2.60 1.24
C ILE A 88 2.49 -3.69 0.31
N PHE A 89 2.08 -3.31 -0.91
CA PHE A 89 1.52 -4.22 -1.89
C PHE A 89 2.54 -5.29 -2.29
N CYS A 90 3.77 -4.87 -2.63
CA CYS A 90 4.84 -5.82 -2.95
C CYS A 90 5.17 -6.73 -1.77
N ALA A 91 5.21 -6.20 -0.55
CA ALA A 91 5.48 -6.99 0.65
C ALA A 91 4.39 -8.05 0.90
N ALA A 92 3.13 -7.73 0.60
CA ALA A 92 2.01 -8.65 0.69
C ALA A 92 2.11 -9.81 -0.31
N PHE A 93 2.46 -9.54 -1.57
CA PHE A 93 2.61 -10.55 -2.61
C PHE A 93 3.96 -11.28 -2.60
N LYS A 94 4.89 -10.94 -1.70
CA LYS A 94 6.23 -11.53 -1.62
C LYS A 94 6.29 -13.08 -1.67
N PRO A 95 5.33 -13.86 -1.11
CA PRO A 95 5.34 -15.32 -1.24
C PRO A 95 5.12 -15.83 -2.68
N PHE A 96 4.49 -15.03 -3.55
CA PHE A 96 4.08 -15.41 -4.90
C PHE A 96 4.82 -14.57 -5.93
N ALA A 97 6.03 -14.97 -6.31
CA ALA A 97 6.92 -14.17 -7.16
C ALA A 97 6.28 -13.76 -8.51
N GLY A 98 5.62 -14.68 -9.22
CA GLY A 98 4.97 -14.38 -10.50
C GLY A 98 3.80 -13.43 -10.35
N LEU A 99 2.98 -13.64 -9.31
CA LEU A 99 1.86 -12.75 -9.03
C LEU A 99 2.34 -11.37 -8.53
N GLN A 100 3.47 -11.31 -7.83
CA GLN A 100 4.10 -10.08 -7.39
C GLN A 100 4.58 -9.23 -8.57
N ASP A 101 5.17 -9.84 -9.59
CA ASP A 101 5.63 -9.10 -10.77
C ASP A 101 4.46 -8.56 -11.61
N LEU A 102 3.40 -9.36 -11.77
CA LEU A 102 2.15 -8.88 -12.35
C LEU A 102 1.56 -7.73 -11.53
N ALA A 103 1.50 -7.89 -10.20
CA ALA A 103 1.01 -6.89 -9.27
C ALA A 103 1.78 -5.57 -9.37
N LYS A 104 3.12 -5.59 -9.52
CA LYS A 104 3.94 -4.39 -9.73
C LYS A 104 3.56 -3.66 -11.02
N VAL A 105 3.39 -4.40 -12.11
CA VAL A 105 3.01 -3.84 -13.41
C VAL A 105 1.63 -3.22 -13.33
N VAL A 106 0.64 -3.95 -12.79
CA VAL A 106 -0.74 -3.48 -12.62
C VAL A 106 -0.77 -2.25 -11.72
N PHE A 107 -0.06 -2.25 -10.59
CA PHE A 107 0.00 -1.11 -9.68
C PHE A 107 0.56 0.13 -10.39
N LYS A 108 1.66 -0.01 -11.15
CA LYS A 108 2.28 1.10 -11.86
C LYS A 108 1.33 1.72 -12.88
N TRP A 109 0.63 0.90 -13.66
CA TRP A 109 -0.32 1.38 -14.66
C TRP A 109 -1.61 1.94 -14.05
N ALA A 110 -2.10 1.34 -12.96
CA ALA A 110 -3.25 1.86 -12.23
C ALA A 110 -2.94 3.22 -11.58
N ALA A 111 -1.78 3.35 -10.94
CA ALA A 111 -1.34 4.63 -10.38
C ALA A 111 -1.16 5.68 -11.48
N ALA A 112 -0.52 5.33 -12.59
CA ALA A 112 -0.32 6.23 -13.72
C ALA A 112 -1.65 6.69 -14.34
N SER A 113 -2.60 5.78 -14.56
CA SER A 113 -3.90 6.12 -15.15
C SER A 113 -4.73 7.02 -14.24
N ILE A 114 -4.72 6.77 -12.93
CA ILE A 114 -5.47 7.57 -11.96
C ILE A 114 -4.85 8.97 -11.81
N LEU A 115 -3.52 9.08 -11.77
CA LEU A 115 -2.85 10.38 -11.77
C LEU A 115 -3.14 11.16 -13.07
N PHE A 116 -3.19 10.47 -14.20
CA PHE A 116 -3.57 11.07 -15.48
C PHE A 116 -5.03 11.55 -15.48
N VAL A 117 -5.97 10.74 -15.00
CA VAL A 117 -7.38 11.13 -14.87
C VAL A 117 -7.53 12.32 -13.92
N GLY A 118 -6.85 12.28 -12.77
CA GLY A 118 -6.83 13.42 -11.84
C GLY A 118 -6.32 14.69 -12.52
N PHE A 119 -5.24 14.60 -13.28
CA PHE A 119 -4.70 15.73 -14.03
C PHE A 119 -5.70 16.26 -15.07
N LEU A 120 -6.37 15.37 -15.80
CA LEU A 120 -7.41 15.76 -16.76
C LEU A 120 -8.59 16.48 -16.08
N VAL A 121 -9.03 15.99 -14.91
CA VAL A 121 -10.10 16.63 -14.12
C VAL A 121 -9.66 18.01 -13.65
N PHE A 122 -8.41 18.14 -13.18
CA PHE A 122 -7.84 19.42 -12.78
C PHE A 122 -7.87 20.45 -13.94
N VAL A 123 -7.50 20.03 -15.15
CA VAL A 123 -7.44 20.93 -16.33
C VAL A 123 -8.83 21.24 -16.89
N THR A 124 -9.80 20.33 -16.80
CA THR A 124 -11.14 20.51 -17.38
C THR A 124 -12.14 21.19 -16.44
N THR A 125 -11.80 21.41 -15.17
CA THR A 125 -12.67 22.08 -14.20
C THR A 125 -12.97 23.51 -14.68
N PRO A 126 -14.25 23.86 -14.95
CA PRO A 126 -14.58 25.12 -15.61
C PRO A 126 -14.24 26.33 -14.74
N ALA A 127 -13.51 27.28 -15.32
CA ALA A 127 -13.13 28.56 -14.71
C ALA A 127 -14.32 29.54 -14.55
N SER A 128 -15.57 29.07 -14.63
CA SER A 128 -16.79 29.88 -14.72
C SER A 128 -17.20 30.57 -13.41
N GLN A 129 -16.37 30.52 -12.37
CA GLN A 129 -16.63 31.19 -11.09
C GLN A 129 -16.00 32.60 -11.09
N PRO A 130 -16.73 33.65 -10.65
CA PRO A 130 -16.34 35.06 -10.82
C PRO A 130 -15.11 35.51 -10.00
N ILE A 131 -14.49 34.63 -9.22
CA ILE A 131 -13.33 34.93 -8.36
C ILE A 131 -12.10 34.18 -8.91
N LYS A 132 -11.07 34.94 -9.31
CA LYS A 132 -9.90 34.51 -10.11
C LYS A 132 -9.13 33.26 -9.63
N PHE A 133 -9.31 32.80 -8.38
CA PHE A 133 -8.56 31.68 -7.78
C PHE A 133 -9.40 30.47 -7.33
N ASN A 134 -10.74 30.51 -7.47
CA ASN A 134 -11.58 29.42 -6.94
C ASN A 134 -11.47 28.13 -7.76
N TRP A 135 -11.25 28.23 -9.08
CA TRP A 135 -11.13 27.07 -9.97
C TRP A 135 -9.94 26.17 -9.59
N LEU A 136 -8.82 26.76 -9.17
CA LEU A 136 -7.62 26.03 -8.75
C LEU A 136 -7.86 25.25 -7.46
N ILE A 137 -8.59 25.84 -6.51
CA ILE A 137 -8.96 25.19 -5.25
C ILE A 137 -9.88 23.99 -5.52
N VAL A 138 -10.91 24.18 -6.35
CA VAL A 138 -11.85 23.11 -6.71
C VAL A 138 -11.13 21.97 -7.43
N GLY A 139 -10.28 22.29 -8.42
CA GLY A 139 -9.51 21.29 -9.15
C GLY A 139 -8.56 20.49 -8.25
N ILE A 140 -7.90 21.14 -7.28
CA ILE A 140 -7.05 20.44 -6.31
C ILE A 140 -7.88 19.49 -5.45
N TYR A 141 -9.04 19.91 -4.94
CA TYR A 141 -9.89 19.04 -4.14
C TYR A 141 -10.43 17.84 -4.92
N ASP A 142 -10.79 18.04 -6.19
CA ASP A 142 -11.23 16.93 -7.05
C ASP A 142 -10.07 15.97 -7.38
N PHE A 143 -8.86 16.49 -7.59
CA PHE A 143 -7.65 15.68 -7.76
C PHE A 143 -7.37 14.82 -6.52
N GLU A 144 -7.32 15.45 -5.34
CA GLU A 144 -7.10 14.78 -4.05
C GLU A 144 -8.13 13.67 -3.81
N LYS A 145 -9.40 13.94 -4.09
CA LYS A 145 -10.49 12.95 -3.99
C LYS A 145 -10.21 11.70 -4.82
N ILE A 146 -9.73 11.85 -6.06
CA ILE A 146 -9.40 10.74 -6.95
C ILE A 146 -8.20 9.93 -6.42
N VAL A 147 -7.19 10.62 -5.89
CA VAL A 147 -6.03 9.96 -5.25
C VAL A 147 -6.47 9.15 -4.03
N ARG A 148 -7.28 9.73 -3.12
CA ARG A 148 -7.78 9.01 -1.94
C ARG A 148 -8.65 7.81 -2.30
N LEU A 149 -9.45 7.92 -3.36
CA LEU A 149 -10.27 6.82 -3.87
C LEU A 149 -9.39 5.64 -4.31
N MET A 150 -8.28 5.92 -5.00
CA MET A 150 -7.29 4.90 -5.39
C MET A 150 -6.66 4.22 -4.18
N GLU A 151 -6.17 5.01 -3.21
CA GLU A 151 -5.54 4.48 -1.99
C GLU A 151 -6.52 3.54 -1.27
N CYS A 152 -7.79 3.96 -1.13
CA CYS A 152 -8.84 3.14 -0.55
C CYS A 152 -9.07 1.86 -1.36
N ALA A 153 -9.23 1.93 -2.67
CA ALA A 153 -9.51 0.77 -3.52
C ALA A 153 -8.37 -0.27 -3.47
N LEU A 154 -7.11 0.19 -3.53
CA LEU A 154 -5.94 -0.69 -3.45
C LEU A 154 -5.82 -1.37 -2.08
N LEU A 155 -6.07 -0.63 -1.00
CA LEU A 155 -6.03 -1.17 0.35
C LEU A 155 -7.20 -2.11 0.63
N LEU A 156 -8.40 -1.80 0.14
CA LEU A 156 -9.55 -2.72 0.20
C LEU A 156 -9.28 -4.01 -0.56
N PHE A 157 -8.73 -3.92 -1.77
CA PHE A 157 -8.31 -5.09 -2.53
C PHE A 157 -7.28 -5.92 -1.74
N LEU A 158 -6.30 -5.26 -1.10
CA LEU A 158 -5.34 -5.93 -0.24
C LEU A 158 -6.00 -6.61 0.97
N PHE A 159 -6.98 -5.97 1.61
CA PHE A 159 -7.69 -6.54 2.75
C PHE A 159 -8.57 -7.73 2.35
N MET A 160 -9.27 -7.65 1.21
CA MET A 160 -10.01 -8.77 0.65
C MET A 160 -9.07 -9.93 0.29
N GLY A 161 -7.91 -9.61 -0.31
CA GLY A 161 -6.87 -10.58 -0.65
C GLY A 161 -6.13 -11.14 0.57
N SER A 162 -6.14 -10.47 1.72
CA SER A 162 -5.32 -10.83 2.89
C SER A 162 -5.60 -12.25 3.40
N GLN A 163 -6.85 -12.70 3.32
CA GLN A 163 -7.25 -14.07 3.68
C GLN A 163 -6.63 -15.10 2.75
N HIS A 164 -6.64 -14.83 1.44
CA HIS A 164 -6.09 -15.72 0.42
C HIS A 164 -4.56 -15.71 0.40
N LEU A 165 -3.94 -14.55 0.69
CA LEU A 165 -2.49 -14.37 0.77
C LEU A 165 -1.88 -14.95 2.05
N GLY A 166 -2.69 -15.47 2.96
CA GLY A 166 -2.21 -16.03 4.23
C GLY A 166 -1.58 -14.99 5.15
N MET A 167 -1.95 -13.72 4.98
CA MET A 167 -1.45 -12.64 5.82
C MET A 167 -2.21 -12.68 7.14
N SER A 168 -1.54 -13.15 8.20
CA SER A 168 -2.09 -13.03 9.55
C SER A 168 -2.31 -11.56 9.91
N ARG A 169 -3.41 -11.27 10.60
CA ARG A 169 -3.72 -9.93 11.15
C ARG A 169 -2.62 -9.38 12.06
N LYS A 170 -1.69 -10.24 12.52
CA LYS A 170 -0.53 -9.87 13.35
C LYS A 170 0.69 -9.39 12.54
N ASN A 171 0.63 -9.44 11.19
CA ASN A 171 1.72 -8.98 10.33
C ASN A 171 1.80 -7.44 10.33
N ARG A 172 3.02 -6.90 10.41
CA ARG A 172 3.26 -5.44 10.39
C ARG A 172 2.75 -4.77 9.12
N VAL A 173 2.85 -5.45 7.98
CA VAL A 173 2.35 -4.94 6.69
C VAL A 173 0.83 -4.69 6.74
N PHE A 174 0.10 -5.57 7.42
CA PHE A 174 -1.34 -5.41 7.63
C PHE A 174 -1.64 -4.18 8.50
N GLY A 175 -0.86 -3.98 9.56
CA GLY A 175 -0.97 -2.79 10.43
C GLY A 175 -0.70 -1.48 9.71
N PHE A 176 0.34 -1.43 8.87
CA PHE A 176 0.62 -0.24 8.05
C PHE A 176 -0.51 0.04 7.07
N ALA A 177 -0.94 -0.99 6.34
CA ALA A 177 -2.08 -0.91 5.42
C ALA A 177 -3.35 -0.41 6.13
N LEU A 178 -3.63 -0.89 7.36
CA LEU A 178 -4.79 -0.48 8.15
C LEU A 178 -4.75 1.01 8.49
N GLY A 179 -3.62 1.53 8.97
CA GLY A 179 -3.48 2.95 9.28
C GLY A 179 -3.62 3.85 8.04
N PHE A 180 -3.04 3.45 6.90
CA PHE A 180 -3.25 4.17 5.63
C PHE A 180 -4.69 4.07 5.12
N GLY A 181 -5.36 2.94 5.35
CA GLY A 181 -6.74 2.73 4.90
C GLY A 181 -7.73 3.60 5.67
N ILE A 182 -7.55 3.70 6.99
CA ILE A 182 -8.32 4.60 7.84
C ILE A 182 -8.10 6.05 7.40
N ASP A 183 -6.84 6.47 7.22
CA ASP A 183 -6.51 7.83 6.77
C ASP A 183 -7.15 8.16 5.41
N ALA A 184 -6.93 7.29 4.41
CA ALA A 184 -7.44 7.49 3.06
C ALA A 184 -8.97 7.55 3.02
N PHE A 185 -9.66 6.68 3.77
CA PHE A 185 -11.12 6.62 3.79
C PHE A 185 -11.74 7.91 4.34
N PHE A 186 -11.26 8.39 5.49
CA PHE A 186 -11.81 9.63 6.05
C PHE A 186 -11.40 10.86 5.24
N GLN A 187 -10.19 10.90 4.68
CA GLN A 187 -9.81 11.98 3.78
C GLN A 187 -10.67 12.00 2.52
N LEU A 188 -11.02 10.83 1.96
CA LEU A 188 -11.96 10.75 0.84
C LEU A 188 -13.31 11.39 1.19
N ILE A 189 -13.85 11.12 2.38
CA ILE A 189 -15.10 11.74 2.85
C ILE A 189 -14.94 13.25 2.98
N VAL A 190 -13.84 13.73 3.58
CA VAL A 190 -13.58 15.17 3.76
C VAL A 190 -13.48 15.88 2.41
N TYR A 191 -12.71 15.35 1.46
CA TYR A 191 -12.54 15.95 0.13
C TYR A 191 -13.82 15.87 -0.72
N SER A 192 -14.60 14.78 -0.58
CA SER A 192 -15.92 14.66 -1.22
C SER A 192 -16.93 15.67 -0.66
N ALA A 193 -16.94 15.86 0.67
CA ALA A 193 -17.77 16.86 1.32
C ALA A 193 -17.33 18.30 0.97
N ALA A 194 -16.02 18.54 0.86
CA ALA A 194 -15.46 19.84 0.49
C ALA A 194 -15.84 20.25 -0.95
N ALA A 195 -15.98 19.30 -1.86
CA ALA A 195 -16.46 19.54 -3.23
C ALA A 195 -17.93 19.99 -3.27
N THR A 196 -18.73 19.72 -2.23
CA THR A 196 -20.13 20.13 -2.13
C THR A 196 -20.25 21.44 -1.33
N SER A 197 -20.55 22.54 -2.01
CA SER A 197 -20.50 23.92 -1.48
C SER A 197 -21.30 24.21 -0.20
N HIS A 198 -22.31 23.40 0.13
CA HIS A 198 -23.16 23.59 1.31
C HIS A 198 -22.63 22.93 2.59
N VAL A 199 -21.75 21.92 2.48
CA VAL A 199 -21.34 21.07 3.62
C VAL A 199 -19.98 21.49 4.19
N SER A 200 -19.15 22.15 3.37
CA SER A 200 -17.76 22.53 3.67
C SER A 200 -17.59 23.61 4.76
N LYS A 201 -18.67 24.31 5.16
CA LYS A 201 -18.61 25.38 6.17
C LYS A 201 -18.68 24.89 7.62
N LEU A 202 -18.89 23.60 7.86
CA LEU A 202 -18.91 23.07 9.23
C LEU A 202 -17.48 22.98 9.78
N HIS A 203 -17.25 23.62 10.94
CA HIS A 203 -15.96 23.63 11.66
C HIS A 203 -15.38 22.23 11.89
N MET A 204 -16.24 21.21 12.00
CA MET A 204 -15.86 19.82 12.21
C MET A 204 -15.00 19.23 11.07
N TRP A 205 -15.19 19.67 9.82
CA TRP A 205 -14.45 19.12 8.67
C TRP A 205 -12.96 19.49 8.69
N GLY A 206 -12.60 20.63 9.27
CA GLY A 206 -11.20 21.04 9.40
C GLY A 206 -10.43 20.28 10.49
N GLN A 207 -11.14 19.76 11.50
CA GLN A 207 -10.52 19.05 12.64
C GLN A 207 -10.41 17.54 12.41
N LEU A 208 -11.18 16.99 11.48
CA LEU A 208 -11.21 15.55 11.23
C LEU A 208 -9.88 14.98 10.67
N PRO A 209 -9.23 15.58 9.65
CA PRO A 209 -8.00 15.01 9.08
C PRO A 209 -6.85 14.87 10.10
N PRO A 210 -6.53 15.87 10.94
CA PRO A 210 -5.51 15.71 11.98
C PRO A 210 -5.82 14.61 13.00
N VAL A 211 -7.08 14.48 13.40
CA VAL A 211 -7.52 13.45 14.37
C VAL A 211 -7.38 12.06 13.78
N VAL A 212 -7.84 11.87 12.53
CA VAL A 212 -7.73 10.57 11.85
C VAL A 212 -6.27 10.20 11.65
N TYR A 213 -5.44 11.14 11.21
CA TYR A 213 -4.01 10.91 11.05
C TYR A 213 -3.33 10.51 12.37
N PHE A 214 -3.74 11.14 13.49
CA PHE A 214 -3.27 10.76 14.82
C PHE A 214 -3.67 9.32 15.18
N VAL A 215 -4.90 8.91 14.90
CA VAL A 215 -5.35 7.52 15.08
C VAL A 215 -4.50 6.57 14.23
N SER A 216 -4.23 6.90 12.97
CA SER A 216 -3.37 6.10 12.09
C SER A 216 -1.93 5.98 12.63
N LEU A 217 -1.36 7.05 13.19
CA LEU A 217 -0.07 7.01 13.86
C LEU A 217 -0.08 6.05 15.06
N LEU A 218 -1.12 6.09 15.90
CA LEU A 218 -1.25 5.18 17.03
C LEU A 218 -1.32 3.72 16.57
N VAL A 219 -2.04 3.44 15.48
CA VAL A 219 -2.08 2.10 14.86
C VAL A 219 -0.66 1.69 14.45
N TRP A 220 0.09 2.54 13.75
CA TRP A 220 1.46 2.20 13.33
C TRP A 220 2.39 1.96 14.52
N VAL A 221 2.32 2.80 15.56
CA VAL A 221 3.09 2.60 16.80
C VAL A 221 2.74 1.28 17.46
N ALA A 222 1.45 0.96 17.61
CA ALA A 222 0.99 -0.27 18.23
C ALA A 222 1.54 -1.51 17.50
N TYR A 223 1.44 -1.55 16.17
CA TYR A 223 1.97 -2.65 15.35
C TYR A 223 3.52 -2.70 15.34
N LEU A 224 4.19 -1.55 15.46
CA LEU A 224 5.64 -1.50 15.57
C LEU A 224 6.14 -1.99 16.93
N VAL A 225 5.40 -1.74 18.01
CA VAL A 225 5.76 -2.15 19.38
C VAL A 225 5.42 -3.62 19.63
N GLN A 226 4.34 -4.14 19.04
CA GLN A 226 4.02 -5.56 19.17
C GLN A 226 5.12 -6.45 18.56
N PRO A 227 5.55 -7.52 19.24
CA PRO A 227 6.47 -8.49 18.64
C PRO A 227 5.77 -9.16 17.46
N GLU A 228 6.40 -9.14 16.29
CA GLU A 228 5.86 -9.83 15.12
C GLU A 228 6.02 -11.33 15.37
N PRO A 229 4.93 -12.12 15.40
CA PRO A 229 5.06 -13.57 15.46
C PRO A 229 5.85 -14.01 14.24
N ALA A 230 6.84 -14.89 14.45
CA ALA A 230 7.63 -15.47 13.37
C ALA A 230 6.67 -15.89 12.24
N ARG A 231 6.94 -15.40 11.02
CA ARG A 231 6.08 -15.62 9.85
C ARG A 231 5.82 -17.11 9.76
N GLU A 232 4.61 -17.53 10.14
CA GLU A 232 4.21 -18.94 10.11
C GLU A 232 4.42 -19.38 8.66
N SER A 233 5.30 -20.36 8.46
CA SER A 233 5.58 -20.89 7.13
C SER A 233 4.24 -21.36 6.57
N LEU A 234 3.75 -20.60 5.60
CA LEU A 234 2.46 -20.81 4.97
C LEU A 234 2.41 -22.25 4.45
N HIS A 235 1.75 -23.15 5.19
CA HIS A 235 1.34 -24.45 4.70
C HIS A 235 0.14 -24.23 3.76
N ILE A 236 0.39 -23.57 2.63
CA ILE A 236 -0.61 -23.43 1.58
C ILE A 236 -0.81 -24.84 1.00
N PRO A 237 -2.04 -25.39 1.03
CA PRO A 237 -2.33 -26.65 0.37
C PRO A 237 -1.93 -26.54 -1.11
N VAL A 238 -1.26 -27.57 -1.64
CA VAL A 238 -0.77 -27.62 -3.03
C VAL A 238 -1.89 -27.37 -4.06
N THR A 239 -3.15 -27.51 -3.67
CA THR A 239 -4.35 -27.27 -4.47
C THR A 239 -4.84 -25.82 -4.52
N SER A 240 -4.15 -24.87 -3.86
CA SER A 240 -4.57 -23.46 -3.85
C SER A 240 -4.60 -22.86 -5.27
N PRO A 241 -5.73 -22.24 -5.70
CA PRO A 241 -5.81 -21.54 -6.98
C PRO A 241 -4.74 -20.45 -7.15
N LEU A 242 -4.29 -19.81 -6.07
CA LEU A 242 -3.24 -18.79 -6.13
C LEU A 242 -1.90 -19.35 -6.56
N LEU A 243 -1.59 -20.60 -6.21
CA LEU A 243 -0.35 -21.25 -6.63
C LEU A 243 -0.37 -21.50 -8.14
N ARG A 244 -1.52 -21.97 -8.67
CA ARG A 244 -1.73 -22.15 -10.12
C ARG A 244 -1.63 -20.83 -10.88
N TRP A 245 -2.24 -19.75 -10.36
CA TRP A 245 -2.10 -18.42 -10.97
C TRP A 245 -0.67 -17.89 -10.91
N ASN A 246 0.06 -18.18 -9.84
CA ASN A 246 1.48 -17.83 -9.74
C ASN A 246 2.32 -18.60 -10.77
N GLU A 247 2.07 -19.89 -10.98
CA GLU A 247 2.73 -20.70 -12.02
C GLU A 247 2.43 -20.17 -13.42
N VAL A 248 1.15 -19.86 -13.72
CA VAL A 248 0.75 -19.28 -15.00
C VAL A 248 1.38 -17.89 -15.21
N ALA A 249 1.43 -17.05 -14.17
CA ALA A 249 2.09 -15.75 -14.24
C ALA A 249 3.60 -15.88 -14.48
N LEU A 250 4.25 -16.88 -13.87
CA LEU A 250 5.67 -17.20 -14.13
C LEU A 250 5.87 -17.74 -15.55
N ALA A 251 4.94 -18.53 -16.09
CA ALA A 251 5.00 -19.05 -17.46
C ALA A 251 4.78 -17.94 -18.51
N MET A 252 3.93 -16.96 -18.20
CA MET A 252 3.67 -15.80 -19.07
C MET A 252 4.77 -14.73 -18.97
N GLY A 253 5.44 -14.61 -17.84
CA GLY A 253 6.53 -13.66 -17.59
C GLY A 253 7.91 -14.29 -17.79
N HIS A 254 8.51 -14.12 -18.97
CA HIS A 254 9.92 -14.49 -19.16
C HIS A 254 10.83 -13.70 -18.21
N SER A 255 11.49 -14.43 -17.30
CA SER A 255 12.59 -14.06 -16.39
C SER A 255 12.26 -13.33 -15.07
N GLY A 256 12.75 -13.88 -13.94
CA GLY A 256 13.02 -13.07 -12.75
C GLY A 256 13.09 -13.80 -11.40
N GLY A 257 12.26 -14.82 -11.16
CA GLY A 257 12.13 -15.41 -9.83
C GLY A 257 12.26 -16.93 -9.82
N ARG A 258 13.47 -17.45 -9.58
CA ARG A 258 13.64 -18.87 -9.21
C ARG A 258 13.00 -19.08 -7.84
N VAL A 259 11.74 -19.51 -7.83
CA VAL A 259 11.14 -20.14 -6.66
C VAL A 259 11.90 -21.45 -6.48
N ALA A 260 12.61 -21.58 -5.34
CA ALA A 260 13.10 -22.87 -4.88
C ALA A 260 11.88 -23.71 -4.52
N LEU A 261 11.24 -24.27 -5.55
CA LEU A 261 10.33 -25.37 -5.39
C LEU A 261 11.15 -26.48 -4.74
N ASN A 262 10.81 -26.81 -3.50
CA ASN A 262 11.10 -28.12 -2.92
C ASN A 262 10.23 -29.15 -3.69
N MET A 263 10.40 -29.21 -5.00
CA MET A 263 9.96 -30.34 -5.78
C MET A 263 11.07 -31.37 -5.63
N PRO A 264 10.78 -32.61 -5.19
CA PRO A 264 11.40 -33.75 -5.83
C PRO A 264 10.80 -33.81 -7.24
N ALA A 265 11.19 -32.87 -8.09
CA ALA A 265 10.88 -32.93 -9.51
C ALA A 265 11.86 -33.96 -10.01
N GLU A 266 11.46 -35.23 -9.93
CA GLU A 266 12.07 -36.18 -10.85
C GLU A 266 11.81 -35.63 -12.25
N PRO A 267 12.86 -35.36 -13.03
CA PRO A 267 12.68 -34.86 -14.37
C PRO A 267 11.73 -35.80 -15.13
N PHE A 268 10.91 -35.24 -16.03
CA PHE A 268 9.92 -36.02 -16.78
C PHE A 268 10.53 -37.26 -17.44
N MET A 269 11.80 -37.18 -17.88
CA MET A 269 12.54 -38.27 -18.49
C MET A 269 12.70 -39.51 -17.58
N PRO A 270 13.31 -39.45 -16.38
CA PRO A 270 13.42 -40.61 -15.49
C PRO A 270 12.06 -41.15 -15.01
N SER A 271 11.01 -40.32 -14.93
CA SER A 271 9.67 -40.81 -14.59
C SER A 271 9.03 -41.61 -15.73
N VAL A 272 9.25 -41.21 -17.00
CA VAL A 272 8.84 -41.96 -18.18
C VAL A 272 9.65 -43.25 -18.30
N GLU A 273 10.96 -43.20 -18.07
CA GLU A 273 11.83 -44.39 -18.09
C GLU A 273 11.37 -45.45 -17.09
N ARG A 274 11.07 -45.07 -15.84
CA ARG A 274 10.51 -46.03 -14.86
C ARG A 274 9.15 -46.57 -15.23
N MET A 275 8.30 -45.76 -15.86
CA MET A 275 6.98 -46.22 -16.28
C MET A 275 7.10 -47.24 -17.42
N VAL A 276 8.03 -47.02 -18.36
CA VAL A 276 8.37 -47.99 -19.41
C VAL A 276 8.96 -49.27 -18.82
N GLU A 277 9.88 -49.17 -17.85
CA GLU A 277 10.44 -50.34 -17.16
C GLU A 277 9.36 -51.16 -16.44
N GLN A 278 8.42 -50.49 -15.76
CA GLN A 278 7.30 -51.16 -15.09
C GLN A 278 6.36 -51.87 -16.07
N VAL A 279 6.11 -51.27 -17.23
CA VAL A 279 5.30 -51.89 -18.29
C VAL A 279 6.05 -53.09 -18.87
N MET A 280 7.34 -52.96 -19.20
CA MET A 280 8.14 -54.08 -19.71
C MET A 280 8.23 -55.23 -18.70
N GLN A 281 8.40 -54.95 -17.40
CA GLN A 281 8.41 -56.00 -16.39
C GLN A 281 7.05 -56.70 -16.27
N LYS A 282 5.94 -55.97 -16.40
CA LYS A 282 4.61 -56.58 -16.42
C LYS A 282 4.42 -57.49 -17.64
N GLU A 283 4.82 -57.05 -18.83
CA GLU A 283 4.74 -57.85 -20.06
C GLU A 283 5.57 -59.13 -19.94
N MET A 284 6.82 -59.05 -19.47
CA MET A 284 7.68 -60.24 -19.26
C MET A 284 7.08 -61.24 -18.25
N LEU A 285 6.38 -60.74 -17.21
CA LEU A 285 5.71 -61.60 -16.23
C LEU A 285 4.46 -62.27 -16.81
N VAL A 286 3.75 -61.60 -17.73
CA VAL A 286 2.61 -62.16 -18.46
C VAL A 286 3.08 -63.25 -19.43
N GLU A 287 4.14 -63.01 -20.20
CA GLU A 287 4.73 -64.01 -21.11
C GLU A 287 5.22 -65.25 -20.35
N ARG A 288 5.92 -65.07 -19.22
CA ARG A 288 6.34 -66.21 -18.36
C ARG A 288 5.17 -66.98 -17.77
N ARG A 289 4.01 -66.34 -17.54
CA ARG A 289 2.79 -67.02 -17.11
C ARG A 289 2.15 -67.79 -18.26
N GLN A 290 2.15 -67.27 -19.48
CA GLN A 290 1.64 -67.98 -20.65
C GLN A 290 2.50 -69.20 -21.02
N GLN A 291 3.83 -69.11 -20.90
CA GLN A 291 4.75 -70.23 -21.14
C GLN A 291 4.66 -71.36 -20.09
N ARG A 292 4.08 -71.12 -18.91
CA ARG A 292 3.84 -72.18 -17.89
C ARG A 292 2.51 -72.91 -18.07
N VAL A 293 1.66 -72.47 -18.99
CA VAL A 293 0.31 -72.99 -19.21
C VAL A 293 0.22 -73.81 -20.51
N VAL A 294 1.35 -73.98 -21.22
CA VAL A 294 1.55 -74.92 -22.34
C VAL A 294 2.44 -76.05 -21.85
#